data_AF-A0A2S2E3K0-F1
#
_entry.id   AF-A0A2S2E3K0-F1
#
_cell.length_a   1.000
_cell.length_b   1.000
_cell.length_c   1.000
_cell.angle_alpha   90.00
_cell.angle_beta   90.00
_cell.angle_gamma   90.00
#
_symmetry.space_group_name_H-M   'P 1'
#
loop_
_entity.id
_entity.type
_entity.pdbx_description
1 polymer ?
#
loop_
_entity_poly.entity_id
_entity_poly.type
_entity_poly.pdbx_seq_one_letter_code
_entity_poly.pdbx_strand_id
1 'polypeptide(L)'
;MTQKSTGPAPRIILPLERYDDEGRIRPPRWLWWTLVFLNRGYLLLVASVSYIKDQSLILSLFYPDNRDFYLSLMVGLPALLAAVIAGYRRWLWQKQWLGLFAFIRPLVLISLFLDISLQLAMAAGEQFRFSWTVAIFLLLDGLLLTYWARSRSLKLTLADWRRRD
;
A
#
# COMPACT_ATOMS: atom_id res chain seq x y z
N MET A 1 -46.07 -5.17 9.40
CA MET A 1 -45.64 -4.31 10.51
C MET A 1 -44.15 -4.54 10.72
N THR A 2 -43.30 -3.73 10.10
CA THR A 2 -41.83 -3.84 10.19
C THR A 2 -41.32 -2.77 11.15
N GLN A 3 -40.85 -3.23 12.31
CA GLN A 3 -40.39 -2.41 13.43
C GLN A 3 -39.13 -1.64 13.02
N LYS A 4 -39.26 -0.33 12.80
CA LYS A 4 -38.15 0.56 12.45
C LYS A 4 -37.32 0.81 13.71
N SER A 5 -36.17 0.15 13.78
CA SER A 5 -35.14 0.32 14.81
C SER A 5 -34.80 1.82 14.97
N THR A 6 -35.20 2.39 16.10
CA THR A 6 -34.87 3.75 16.55
C THR A 6 -33.56 3.71 17.32
N GLY A 7 -32.45 3.49 16.61
CA GLY A 7 -31.11 3.84 17.09
C GLY A 7 -30.79 5.30 16.73
N PRO A 8 -29.93 6.00 17.48
CA PRO A 8 -29.49 7.35 17.10
C PRO A 8 -28.95 7.29 15.67
N ALA A 9 -29.48 8.14 14.79
CA ALA A 9 -29.10 8.15 13.38
C ALA A 9 -27.57 8.27 13.28
N PRO A 10 -26.88 7.34 12.58
CA PRO A 10 -25.43 7.42 12.44
C PRO A 10 -25.09 8.78 11.82
N ARG A 11 -24.12 9.50 12.40
CA ARG A 11 -23.70 10.80 11.86
C ARG A 11 -23.13 10.59 10.46
N ILE A 12 -23.95 10.85 9.45
CA ILE A 12 -23.57 10.79 8.03
C ILE A 12 -22.68 12.00 7.73
N ILE A 13 -21.36 11.83 7.85
CA ILE A 13 -20.37 12.90 7.60
C ILE A 13 -20.03 12.99 6.09
N LEU A 14 -20.34 11.94 5.32
CA LEU A 14 -20.03 11.81 3.90
C LEU A 14 -21.23 11.27 3.10
N PRO A 15 -21.30 11.48 1.77
CA PRO A 15 -22.35 10.89 0.93
C PRO A 15 -22.41 9.36 1.11
N LEU A 16 -23.63 8.79 1.15
CA LEU A 16 -23.89 7.35 1.40
C LEU A 16 -23.09 6.43 0.48
N GLU A 17 -22.76 6.88 -0.73
CA GLU A 17 -21.98 6.15 -1.72
C GLU A 17 -20.53 5.85 -1.29
N ARG A 18 -19.99 6.57 -0.29
CA ARG A 18 -18.66 6.29 0.27
C ARG A 18 -18.65 5.25 1.39
N TYR A 19 -19.82 4.80 1.82
CA TYR A 19 -19.93 3.78 2.87
C TYR A 19 -20.06 2.38 2.24
N ASP A 20 -19.50 1.40 2.94
CA ASP A 20 -19.62 -0.05 2.68
C ASP A 20 -20.96 -0.55 3.24
N ASP A 21 -21.36 -1.78 2.90
CA ASP A 21 -22.64 -2.38 3.36
C ASP A 21 -22.74 -2.49 4.90
N GLU A 22 -21.60 -2.42 5.58
CA GLU A 22 -21.46 -2.40 7.05
C GLU A 22 -21.51 -0.98 7.66
N GLY A 23 -21.81 0.06 6.85
CA GLY A 23 -21.95 1.44 7.33
C GLY A 23 -20.63 2.17 7.62
N ARG A 24 -19.51 1.68 7.07
CA ARG A 24 -18.14 2.22 7.31
C ARG A 24 -17.50 2.76 6.03
N ILE A 25 -16.54 3.68 6.12
CA ILE A 25 -15.97 4.33 4.93
C ILE A 25 -15.16 3.32 4.09
N ARG A 26 -15.47 3.20 2.80
CA ARG A 26 -14.74 2.34 1.85
C ARG A 26 -13.27 2.76 1.71
N PRO A 27 -12.33 1.80 1.63
CA PRO A 27 -10.92 2.12 1.38
C PRO A 27 -10.78 2.85 0.04
N PRO A 28 -10.04 3.97 -0.02
CA PRO A 28 -9.85 4.68 -1.28
C PRO A 28 -9.06 3.79 -2.24
N ARG A 29 -9.46 3.76 -3.51
CA ARG A 29 -8.79 2.94 -4.56
C ARG A 29 -7.28 3.22 -4.62
N TRP A 30 -6.87 4.47 -4.38
CA TRP A 30 -5.47 4.88 -4.30
C TRP A 30 -4.64 4.14 -3.25
N LEU A 31 -5.24 3.72 -2.13
CA LEU A 31 -4.57 2.89 -1.13
C LEU A 31 -4.03 1.61 -1.79
N TRP A 32 -4.90 0.91 -2.53
CA TRP A 32 -4.55 -0.33 -3.21
C TRP A 32 -3.53 -0.11 -4.31
N TRP A 33 -3.68 0.95 -5.11
CA TRP A 33 -2.68 1.31 -6.12
C TRP A 33 -1.30 1.56 -5.54
N THR A 34 -1.21 2.30 -4.41
CA THR A 34 0.05 2.49 -3.70
C THR A 34 0.63 1.15 -3.25
N LEU A 35 -0.17 0.31 -2.60
CA LEU A 35 0.30 -0.98 -2.09
C LEU A 35 0.80 -1.90 -3.20
N VAL A 36 0.08 -2.00 -4.32
CA VAL A 36 0.48 -2.80 -5.48
C VAL A 36 1.79 -2.26 -6.08
N PHE A 37 1.90 -0.94 -6.22
CA PHE A 37 3.10 -0.29 -6.76
C PHE A 37 4.35 -0.54 -5.90
N LEU A 38 4.25 -0.41 -4.57
CA LEU A 38 5.38 -0.69 -3.69
C LEU A 38 5.70 -2.20 -3.59
N ASN A 39 4.70 -3.06 -3.79
CA ASN A 39 4.89 -4.51 -3.81
C ASN A 39 5.31 -5.07 -5.18
N ARG A 40 5.72 -4.23 -6.14
CA ARG A 40 6.16 -4.68 -7.47
C ARG A 40 7.27 -5.74 -7.41
N GLY A 41 8.21 -5.63 -6.47
CA GLY A 41 9.24 -6.65 -6.25
C GLY A 41 8.66 -8.01 -5.84
N TYR A 42 7.62 -8.03 -5.01
CA TYR A 42 6.90 -9.25 -4.64
C TYR A 42 6.06 -9.81 -5.79
N LEU A 43 5.47 -8.97 -6.63
CA LEU A 43 4.77 -9.43 -7.84
C LEU A 43 5.74 -10.15 -8.78
N LEU A 44 6.94 -9.60 -8.97
CA LEU A 44 8.00 -10.23 -9.75
C LEU A 44 8.50 -11.52 -9.10
N LEU A 45 8.61 -11.57 -7.76
CA LEU A 45 8.92 -12.81 -7.03
C LEU A 45 7.87 -13.89 -7.34
N VAL A 46 6.58 -13.57 -7.22
CA VAL A 46 5.49 -14.52 -7.49
C VAL A 46 5.50 -14.96 -8.95
N ALA A 47 5.74 -14.04 -9.89
CA ALA A 47 5.87 -14.34 -11.31
C ALA A 47 7.05 -15.28 -11.60
N SER A 48 8.20 -15.03 -10.98
CA SER A 48 9.38 -15.89 -11.07
C SER A 48 9.10 -17.29 -10.54
N VAL A 49 8.53 -17.40 -9.34
CA VAL A 49 8.21 -18.70 -8.71
C VAL A 49 7.18 -19.46 -9.54
N SER A 50 6.23 -18.75 -10.16
CA SER A 50 5.24 -19.36 -11.05
C SER A 50 5.87 -19.91 -12.33
N TYR A 51 6.99 -19.37 -12.79
CA TYR A 51 7.68 -19.81 -14.01
C TYR A 51 8.83 -20.78 -13.70
N ILE A 52 8.47 -22.02 -13.36
CA ILE A 52 9.39 -23.06 -12.89
C ILE A 52 10.46 -23.43 -13.94
N LYS A 53 10.17 -23.30 -15.25
CA LYS A 53 11.08 -23.71 -16.33
C LYS A 53 12.34 -22.85 -16.45
N ASP A 54 12.26 -21.56 -16.15
CA ASP A 54 13.41 -20.65 -16.27
C ASP A 54 13.21 -19.42 -15.37
N GLN A 55 13.40 -19.64 -14.07
CA GLN A 55 13.19 -18.63 -13.03
C GLN A 55 14.16 -17.45 -13.22
N SER A 56 15.42 -17.74 -13.59
CA SER A 56 16.47 -16.74 -13.84
C SER A 56 16.17 -15.82 -15.01
N LEU A 57 15.42 -16.28 -16.01
CA LEU A 57 15.14 -15.51 -17.22
C LEU A 57 14.16 -14.35 -16.96
N ILE A 58 13.18 -14.55 -16.07
CA ILE A 58 12.26 -13.46 -15.68
C ILE A 58 12.99 -12.44 -14.79
N LEU A 59 13.81 -12.89 -13.83
CA LEU A 59 14.56 -11.96 -12.98
C LEU A 59 15.57 -11.16 -13.80
N SER A 60 16.40 -11.81 -14.61
CA SER A 60 17.47 -11.13 -15.38
C SER A 60 16.94 -10.12 -16.39
N LEU A 61 15.71 -10.27 -16.89
CA LEU A 61 15.08 -9.32 -17.81
C LEU A 61 14.73 -7.98 -17.12
N PHE A 62 14.36 -8.02 -15.83
CA PHE A 62 13.94 -6.83 -15.07
C PHE A 62 15.02 -6.32 -14.11
N TYR A 63 15.86 -7.21 -13.57
CA TYR A 63 16.92 -6.93 -12.61
C TYR A 63 18.19 -7.72 -13.01
N PRO A 64 19.16 -7.05 -13.69
CA PRO A 64 20.40 -7.69 -14.11
C PRO A 64 21.23 -8.21 -12.93
N ASP A 65 21.13 -7.56 -11.76
CA ASP A 65 21.76 -7.99 -10.51
C ASP A 65 20.70 -8.49 -9.51
N ASN A 66 20.93 -9.67 -8.95
CA ASN A 66 20.10 -10.27 -7.90
C ASN A 66 20.03 -9.39 -6.65
N ARG A 67 21.05 -8.58 -6.36
CA ARG A 67 21.06 -7.68 -5.20
C ARG A 67 19.91 -6.68 -5.24
N ASP A 68 19.68 -6.06 -6.39
CA ASP A 68 18.65 -5.04 -6.58
C ASP A 68 17.25 -5.63 -6.40
N PHE A 69 17.07 -6.88 -6.83
CA PHE A 69 15.86 -7.63 -6.57
C PHE A 69 15.60 -7.83 -5.07
N TYR A 70 16.57 -8.36 -4.31
CA TYR A 70 16.40 -8.57 -2.87
C TYR A 70 16.21 -7.26 -2.10
N LEU A 71 16.89 -6.18 -2.50
CA LEU A 71 16.69 -4.86 -1.93
C LEU A 71 15.26 -4.35 -2.19
N SER A 72 14.72 -4.55 -3.39
CA SER A 72 13.33 -4.19 -3.69
C SER A 72 12.31 -4.94 -2.81
N LEU A 73 12.59 -6.20 -2.45
CA LEU A 73 11.78 -6.96 -1.50
C LEU A 73 11.87 -6.36 -0.10
N MET A 74 13.07 -6.05 0.38
CA MET A 74 13.26 -5.47 1.71
C MET A 74 12.55 -4.12 1.84
N VAL A 75 12.61 -3.29 0.79
CA VAL A 75 11.93 -2.00 0.71
C VAL A 75 10.42 -2.15 0.67
N GLY A 76 9.90 -3.15 -0.06
CA GLY A 76 8.47 -3.42 -0.17
C GLY A 76 7.86 -4.07 1.06
N LEU A 77 8.67 -4.68 1.95
CA LEU A 77 8.18 -5.43 3.11
C LEU A 77 7.21 -4.64 4.02
N PRO A 78 7.46 -3.37 4.38
CA PRO A 78 6.52 -2.60 5.19
C PRO A 78 5.20 -2.35 4.44
N ALA A 79 5.24 -2.10 3.12
CA ALA A 79 4.04 -1.98 2.31
C ALA A 79 3.28 -3.31 2.21
N LEU A 80 3.97 -4.46 2.13
CA LEU A 80 3.34 -5.78 2.18
C LEU A 80 2.57 -5.97 3.49
N LEU A 81 3.18 -5.64 4.62
CA LEU A 81 2.52 -5.69 5.93
C LEU A 81 1.29 -4.80 5.97
N ALA A 82 1.38 -3.57 5.43
CA ALA A 82 0.23 -2.68 5.33
C ALA A 82 -0.90 -3.25 4.45
N ALA A 83 -0.55 -3.94 3.35
CA ALA A 83 -1.51 -4.61 2.47
C ALA A 83 -2.20 -5.78 3.17
N VAL A 84 -1.45 -6.58 3.92
CA VAL A 84 -2.00 -7.68 4.75
C VAL A 84 -2.97 -7.11 5.78
N ILE A 85 -2.59 -6.08 6.55
CA ILE A 85 -3.48 -5.47 7.54
C ILE A 85 -4.77 -4.95 6.88
N ALA A 86 -4.64 -4.29 5.72
CA ALA A 86 -5.80 -3.79 4.96
C ALA A 86 -6.69 -4.90 4.39
N GLY A 87 -6.09 -6.01 3.94
CA GLY A 87 -6.80 -7.17 3.38
C GLY A 87 -7.53 -8.00 4.45
N TYR A 88 -6.90 -8.19 5.61
CA TYR A 88 -7.47 -8.94 6.75
C TYR A 88 -8.43 -8.09 7.61
N ARG A 89 -8.95 -6.96 7.09
CA ARG A 89 -9.80 -6.02 7.83
C ARG A 89 -10.93 -6.68 8.63
N ARG A 90 -11.62 -7.67 8.03
CA ARG A 90 -12.76 -8.38 8.65
C ARG A 90 -12.32 -9.22 9.85
N TRP A 91 -11.21 -9.93 9.71
CA TRP A 91 -10.66 -10.78 10.77
C TRP A 91 -10.11 -9.93 11.93
N LEU A 92 -9.41 -8.83 11.62
CA LEU A 92 -8.94 -7.88 12.62
C LEU A 92 -10.08 -7.24 13.41
N TRP A 93 -11.23 -6.99 12.77
CA TRP A 93 -12.41 -6.49 13.47
C TRP A 93 -13.00 -7.50 14.44
N GLN A 94 -13.17 -8.75 14.01
CA GLN A 94 -13.68 -9.81 14.88
C GLN A 94 -12.79 -9.98 16.13
N LYS A 95 -11.47 -9.86 15.97
CA LYS A 95 -10.50 -9.90 17.07
C LYS A 95 -10.40 -8.59 17.86
N GLN A 96 -11.07 -7.53 17.43
CA GLN A 96 -10.99 -6.16 17.94
C GLN A 96 -9.57 -5.54 17.94
N TRP A 97 -8.72 -5.95 17.00
CA TRP A 97 -7.33 -5.50 16.86
C TRP A 97 -7.22 -4.21 16.04
N LEU A 98 -8.00 -3.20 16.44
CA LEU A 98 -8.15 -1.94 15.73
C LEU A 98 -6.87 -1.08 15.69
N GLY A 99 -5.96 -1.31 16.66
CA GLY A 99 -4.68 -0.63 16.72
C GLY A 99 -3.78 -0.90 15.51
N LEU A 100 -3.92 -2.07 14.86
CA LEU A 100 -3.12 -2.43 13.69
C LEU A 100 -3.38 -1.50 12.50
N PHE A 101 -4.60 -0.98 12.35
CA PHE A 101 -4.91 -0.02 11.29
C PHE A 101 -4.11 1.28 11.42
N ALA A 102 -3.71 1.67 12.64
CA ALA A 102 -2.86 2.84 12.85
C ALA A 102 -1.45 2.66 12.26
N PHE A 103 -0.97 1.41 12.13
CA PHE A 103 0.34 1.10 11.56
C PHE A 103 0.37 1.14 10.03
N ILE A 104 -0.77 1.03 9.34
CA ILE A 104 -0.82 1.09 7.87
C ILE A 104 -0.14 2.37 7.35
N ARG A 105 -0.45 3.51 7.97
CA ARG A 105 0.09 4.80 7.54
C ARG A 105 1.60 4.95 7.68
N PRO A 106 2.21 4.73 8.86
CA PRO A 106 3.66 4.78 8.97
C PRO A 106 4.34 3.70 8.12
N LEU A 107 3.77 2.49 7.99
CA LEU A 107 4.33 1.44 7.15
C LEU A 107 4.42 1.86 5.67
N VAL A 108 3.36 2.43 5.11
CA VAL A 108 3.37 2.91 3.72
C VAL A 108 4.34 4.07 3.54
N LEU A 109 4.38 5.02 4.48
CA LEU A 109 5.33 6.14 4.40
C LEU A 109 6.78 5.67 4.49
N ILE A 110 7.10 4.76 5.42
CA ILE A 110 8.44 4.17 5.55
C ILE A 110 8.82 3.47 4.25
N SER A 111 7.91 2.68 3.67
CA SER A 111 8.17 1.96 2.43
C SER A 111 8.40 2.93 1.25
N LEU A 112 7.65 4.03 1.15
CA LEU A 112 7.88 5.09 0.15
C LEU A 112 9.25 5.76 0.33
N PHE A 113 9.62 6.09 1.57
CA PHE A 113 10.94 6.68 1.87
C PHE A 113 12.08 5.73 1.52
N LEU A 114 11.93 4.45 1.85
CA LEU A 114 12.89 3.41 1.51
C LEU A 114 13.02 3.25 -0.01
N ASP A 115 11.92 3.32 -0.75
CA ASP A 115 11.93 3.17 -2.22
C ASP A 115 12.66 4.33 -2.91
N ILE A 116 12.36 5.57 -2.49
CA ILE A 116 13.10 6.76 -2.93
C ILE A 116 14.59 6.65 -2.59
N SER A 117 14.91 6.19 -1.38
CA SER A 117 16.32 6.05 -0.95
C SER A 117 17.06 5.01 -1.79
N LEU A 118 16.41 3.88 -2.10
CA LEU A 118 16.98 2.84 -2.96
C LEU A 118 17.22 3.37 -4.38
N GLN A 119 16.26 4.08 -4.96
CA GLN A 119 16.39 4.68 -6.29
C GLN A 119 17.51 5.73 -6.35
N LEU A 120 17.66 6.56 -5.30
CA LEU A 120 18.78 7.50 -5.18
C LEU A 120 20.13 6.79 -5.05
N ALA A 121 20.20 5.69 -4.30
CA ALA A 121 21.43 4.90 -4.16
C ALA A 121 21.84 4.25 -5.50
N MET A 122 20.87 3.70 -6.24
CA MET A 122 21.10 3.16 -7.58
C MET A 122 21.57 4.26 -8.54
N ALA A 123 20.93 5.43 -8.52
CA ALA A 123 21.33 6.58 -9.34
C ALA A 123 22.75 7.08 -9.01
N ALA A 124 23.13 7.08 -7.73
CA ALA A 124 24.47 7.48 -7.29
C ALA A 124 25.56 6.49 -7.74
N GLY A 125 25.28 5.18 -7.70
CA GLY A 125 26.19 4.15 -8.19
C GLY A 125 26.49 4.25 -9.69
N GLU A 126 25.50 4.67 -10.48
CA GLU A 126 25.60 4.87 -11.93
C GLU A 126 26.08 6.28 -12.34
N GLN A 127 26.75 7.03 -11.45
CA GLN A 127 27.22 8.41 -11.69
C GLN A 127 26.12 9.39 -12.15
N PHE A 128 24.88 9.20 -11.70
CA PHE A 128 23.71 9.99 -12.14
C PHE A 128 23.47 9.93 -13.67
N ARG A 129 23.87 8.84 -14.34
CA ARG A 129 23.42 8.59 -15.71
C ARG A 129 21.89 8.55 -15.71
N PHE A 130 21.30 9.41 -16.51
CA PHE A 130 19.86 9.55 -16.56
C PHE A 130 19.22 8.24 -17.04
N SER A 131 18.50 7.58 -16.14
CA SER A 131 17.69 6.40 -16.43
C SER A 131 16.22 6.77 -16.37
N TRP A 132 15.51 6.54 -17.46
CA TRP A 132 14.07 6.76 -17.55
C TRP A 132 13.29 5.99 -16.48
N THR A 133 13.73 4.77 -16.16
CA THR A 133 13.10 3.91 -15.14
C THR A 133 13.14 4.56 -13.76
N VAL A 134 14.32 5.03 -13.34
CA VAL A 134 14.51 5.69 -12.05
C VAL A 134 13.71 6.99 -11.98
N ALA A 135 13.71 7.78 -13.06
CA ALA A 135 12.95 9.02 -13.12
C ALA A 135 11.44 8.81 -12.95
N ILE A 136 10.86 7.82 -13.66
CA ILE A 136 9.42 7.51 -13.59
C ILE A 136 9.05 7.02 -12.18
N PHE A 137 9.84 6.13 -11.59
CA PHE A 137 9.55 5.63 -10.25
C PHE A 137 9.66 6.72 -9.18
N LEU A 138 10.70 7.57 -9.23
CA LEU A 138 10.83 8.72 -8.32
C LEU A 138 9.65 9.68 -8.44
N LEU A 139 9.17 9.92 -9.67
CA LEU A 139 8.00 10.75 -9.93
C LEU A 139 6.75 10.14 -9.28
N LEU A 140 6.52 8.84 -9.48
CA LEU A 140 5.40 8.12 -8.89
C LEU A 140 5.49 8.12 -7.36
N ASP A 141 6.65 7.84 -6.78
CA ASP A 141 6.88 7.87 -5.34
C ASP A 141 6.61 9.25 -4.76
N GLY A 142 7.09 10.32 -5.41
CA GLY A 142 6.82 11.70 -5.00
C GLY A 142 5.33 12.05 -5.04
N LEU A 143 4.61 11.63 -6.09
CA LEU A 143 3.16 11.82 -6.21
C LEU A 143 2.41 11.05 -5.12
N LEU A 144 2.77 9.79 -4.87
CA LEU A 144 2.17 8.95 -3.85
C LEU A 144 2.45 9.47 -2.44
N LEU A 145 3.67 9.92 -2.16
CA LEU A 145 4.06 10.54 -0.90
C LEU A 145 3.26 11.82 -0.65
N THR A 146 3.14 12.68 -1.67
CA THR A 146 2.36 13.92 -1.59
C THR A 146 0.89 13.62 -1.36
N TYR A 147 0.34 12.62 -2.07
CA TYR A 147 -1.02 12.16 -1.88
C TYR A 147 -1.25 11.65 -0.45
N TRP A 148 -0.38 10.80 0.08
CA TRP A 148 -0.50 10.27 1.45
C TRP A 148 -0.30 11.33 2.54
N ALA A 149 0.54 12.34 2.29
CA ALA A 149 0.75 13.46 3.20
C ALA A 149 -0.47 14.39 3.25
N ARG A 150 -1.04 14.73 2.09
CA ARG A 150 -2.14 15.70 1.96
C ARG A 150 -3.54 15.11 2.04
N SER A 151 -3.73 13.83 1.69
CA SER A 151 -5.07 13.24 1.56
C SER A 151 -5.79 13.16 2.90
N ARG A 152 -6.84 13.98 3.04
CA ARG A 152 -7.77 13.94 4.16
C ARG A 152 -8.65 12.69 4.13
N SER A 153 -8.94 12.16 2.94
CA SER A 153 -9.79 10.96 2.78
C SER A 153 -9.16 9.75 3.45
N LEU A 154 -7.85 9.53 3.28
CA LEU A 154 -7.13 8.44 3.92
C LEU A 154 -7.14 8.56 5.45
N LYS A 155 -6.90 9.76 5.98
CA LYS A 155 -6.94 10.04 7.41
C LYS A 155 -8.32 9.73 7.99
N LEU A 156 -9.38 10.13 7.30
CA LEU A 156 -10.76 9.86 7.71
C LEU A 156 -11.08 8.37 7.67
N THR A 157 -10.74 7.66 6.59
CA THR A 157 -10.97 6.21 6.49
C THR A 157 -10.22 5.44 7.57
N LEU A 158 -8.94 5.72 7.80
CA LEU A 158 -8.14 5.05 8.84
C LEU A 158 -8.65 5.39 10.26
N ALA A 159 -9.09 6.62 10.49
CA ALA A 159 -9.66 7.03 11.77
C ALA A 159 -11.03 6.38 12.03
N ASP A 160 -11.85 6.24 10.99
CA ASP A 160 -13.14 5.55 11.02
C ASP A 160 -12.95 4.07 11.34
N TRP A 161 -11.98 3.42 10.71
CA TRP A 161 -11.66 2.02 10.96
C TRP A 161 -11.19 1.74 12.39
N ARG A 162 -10.63 2.75 13.07
CA ARG A 162 -10.17 2.65 14.47
C ARG A 162 -11.30 2.80 15.49
N ARG A 163 -12.48 3.32 15.11
CA ARG A 163 -13.58 3.48 16.06
C ARG A 163 -14.20 2.12 16.38
N ARG A 164 -14.34 1.82 17.67
CA ARG A 164 -15.31 0.84 18.17
C ARG A 164 -16.68 1.48 18.08
N ASP A 165 -17.66 0.66 17.71
CA ASP A 165 -19.08 1.03 17.74
C ASP A 165 -19.53 1.32 19.18
#